data_AF-A0A7W1MD20-F1
#
_entry.id   AF-A0A7W1MD20-F1
#
_cell.length_a   1.000
_cell.length_b   1.000
_cell.length_c   1.000
_cell.angle_alpha   90.00
_cell.angle_beta   90.00
_cell.angle_gamma   90.00
#
_symmetry.space_group_name_H-M   'P 1'
#
loop_
_entity.id
_entity.type
_entity.pdbx_description
1 polymer ?
#
loop_
_entity_poly.entity_id
_entity_poly.type
_entity_poly.pdbx_seq_one_letter_code
_entity_poly.pdbx_strand_id
1 'polypeptide(L)'
;MPAPKNHTPYPGCENGGRPEKYTKAFIESEADAFLEWMEHPKSLYFKRFAIDRGYHPNRLAEFAEQNEKFSGVYAKAKAWQEVRLVEGGLLSEFNAGFTKFIMGNVCGWVDKQETKISGDAANPLAFLLQKVDGQSKDLTNAGD
;
A
#
# COMPACT_ATOMS: atom_id res chain seq x y z
N MET A 1 -38.05 11.93 -4.22
CA MET A 1 -38.49 13.32 -4.46
C MET A 1 -37.25 14.22 -4.35
N PRO A 2 -36.87 14.98 -5.38
CA PRO A 2 -35.81 15.98 -5.25
C PRO A 2 -36.27 17.08 -4.27
N ALA A 3 -35.32 17.64 -3.50
CA ALA A 3 -35.62 18.67 -2.51
C ALA A 3 -36.24 19.92 -3.18
N PRO A 4 -37.19 20.62 -2.51
CA PRO A 4 -37.81 21.83 -3.04
C PRO A 4 -36.76 22.89 -3.38
N LYS A 5 -36.84 23.46 -4.60
CA LYS A 5 -35.99 24.59 -4.99
C LYS A 5 -36.24 25.76 -4.02
N ASN A 6 -35.16 26.36 -3.50
CA ASN A 6 -35.15 27.46 -2.52
C ASN A 6 -35.45 27.11 -1.04
N HIS A 7 -35.20 25.89 -0.56
CA HIS A 7 -35.15 25.68 0.90
C HIS A 7 -34.00 26.48 1.54
N THR A 8 -34.21 27.02 2.74
CA THR A 8 -33.12 27.57 3.57
C THR A 8 -32.07 26.48 3.80
N PRO A 9 -30.76 26.79 3.72
CA PRO A 9 -29.71 25.83 4.03
C PRO A 9 -29.97 25.20 5.41
N TYR A 10 -29.83 23.88 5.53
CA TYR A 10 -29.90 23.26 6.85
C TYR A 10 -28.81 23.88 7.76
N PRO A 11 -29.07 24.04 9.07
CA PRO A 11 -28.08 24.55 10.01
C PRO A 11 -26.75 23.78 9.88
N GLY A 12 -25.64 24.49 9.68
CA GLY A 12 -24.33 23.88 9.42
C GLY A 12 -23.97 23.61 7.94
N CYS A 13 -24.85 23.95 6.99
CA CYS A 13 -24.59 23.86 5.54
C CYS A 13 -24.24 25.20 4.89
N GLU A 14 -23.99 26.22 5.71
CA GLU A 14 -23.98 27.64 5.35
C GLU A 14 -22.93 27.98 4.28
N ASN A 15 -21.79 27.28 4.34
CA ASN A 15 -20.67 27.46 3.41
C ASN A 15 -20.66 26.44 2.27
N GLY A 16 -21.68 25.56 2.17
CA GLY A 16 -21.77 24.55 1.12
C GLY A 16 -20.57 23.59 1.11
N GLY A 17 -20.63 22.52 1.91
CA GLY A 17 -19.57 21.51 1.92
C GLY A 17 -19.85 20.38 2.91
N ARG A 18 -19.17 19.25 2.74
CA ARG A 18 -19.15 18.20 3.77
C ARG A 18 -18.43 18.77 5.00
N PRO A 19 -19.02 18.71 6.21
CA PRO A 19 -18.35 19.19 7.41
C PRO A 19 -16.99 18.52 7.60
N GLU A 20 -15.95 19.32 7.85
CA GLU A 20 -14.62 18.80 8.17
C GLU A 20 -14.65 18.11 9.53
N LYS A 21 -14.26 16.83 9.56
CA LYS A 21 -14.26 16.04 10.80
C LYS A 21 -13.13 16.43 11.76
N TYR A 22 -12.03 16.97 11.22
CA TYR A 22 -10.82 17.31 11.96
C TYR A 22 -10.38 18.71 11.56
N THR A 23 -10.00 19.52 12.55
CA THR A 23 -9.51 20.88 12.32
C THR A 23 -8.04 20.86 11.91
N LYS A 24 -7.58 21.89 11.18
CA LYS A 24 -6.17 22.02 10.82
C LYS A 24 -5.24 22.02 12.04
N ALA A 25 -5.61 22.71 13.11
CA ALA A 25 -4.86 22.73 14.36
C ALA A 25 -4.75 21.34 15.00
N PHE A 26 -5.82 20.53 14.94
CA PHE A 26 -5.76 19.14 15.37
C PHE A 26 -4.74 18.36 14.54
N ILE A 27 -4.81 18.46 13.21
CA ILE A 27 -3.89 17.74 12.31
C ILE A 27 -2.44 18.16 12.55
N GLU A 28 -2.16 19.44 12.81
CA GLU A 28 -0.80 19.90 13.13
C GLU A 28 -0.29 19.32 14.45
N SER A 29 -1.12 19.30 15.50
CA SER A 29 -0.76 18.67 16.77
C SER A 29 -0.57 17.15 16.62
N GLU A 30 -1.33 16.54 15.71
CA GLU A 30 -1.23 15.13 15.39
C GLU A 30 0.09 14.82 14.66
N ALA A 31 0.61 15.76 13.86
CA ALA A 31 1.90 15.62 13.20
C ALA A 31 3.05 15.55 14.22
N ASP A 32 2.99 16.38 15.27
CA ASP A 32 3.98 16.35 16.35
C ASP A 32 3.91 15.05 17.15
N ALA A 33 2.70 14.64 17.53
CA ALA A 33 2.48 13.38 18.24
C ALA A 33 2.93 12.16 17.40
N PHE A 34 2.74 12.21 16.08
CA PHE A 34 3.17 11.14 15.19
C PHE A 34 4.70 11.08 15.09
N LEU A 35 5.37 12.23 15.09
CA LEU A 35 6.82 12.32 15.09
C LEU A 35 7.42 11.74 16.37
N GLU A 36 6.89 12.13 17.53
CA GLU A 36 7.29 11.58 18.82
C GLU A 36 7.07 10.06 18.88
N TRP A 37 5.91 9.60 18.39
CA TRP A 37 5.59 8.17 18.37
C TRP A 37 6.60 7.34 17.56
N MET A 38 7.15 7.88 16.47
CA MET A 38 8.16 7.19 15.65
C MET A 38 9.51 7.00 16.36
N GLU A 39 9.80 7.79 17.39
CA GLU A 39 11.06 7.66 18.15
C GLU A 39 11.06 6.42 19.05
N HIS A 40 9.88 5.87 19.37
CA HIS A 40 9.78 4.68 20.19
C HIS A 40 10.33 3.44 19.46
N PRO A 41 11.19 2.63 20.11
CA PRO A 41 11.82 1.48 19.46
C PRO A 41 10.84 0.36 19.09
N LYS A 42 9.66 0.32 19.73
CA LYS A 42 8.59 -0.65 19.44
C LYS A 42 7.65 -0.19 18.32
N SER A 43 7.79 1.04 17.87
CA SER A 43 7.10 1.50 16.67
C SER A 43 7.75 0.76 15.50
N LEU A 44 7.00 -0.14 14.87
CA LEU A 44 7.47 -0.91 13.71
C LEU A 44 6.62 -0.63 12.48
N TYR A 45 5.32 -0.43 12.67
CA TYR A 45 4.36 -0.24 11.59
C TYR A 45 3.58 1.05 11.82
N PHE A 46 3.83 2.08 11.02
CA PHE A 46 3.35 3.43 11.32
C PHE A 46 1.82 3.53 11.37
N LYS A 47 1.09 2.64 10.69
CA LYS A 47 -0.37 2.60 10.76
C LYS A 47 -0.89 2.28 12.16
N ARG A 48 -0.05 1.69 13.02
CA ARG A 48 -0.40 1.41 14.41
C ARG A 48 -0.70 2.68 15.19
N PHE A 49 0.00 3.78 14.88
CA PHE A 49 -0.29 5.11 15.45
C PHE A 49 -1.78 5.46 15.32
N ALA A 50 -2.35 5.35 14.11
CA ALA A 50 -3.77 5.66 13.90
C ALA A 50 -4.71 4.77 14.73
N ILE A 51 -4.39 3.48 14.83
CA ILE A 51 -5.16 2.52 15.64
C ILE A 51 -5.11 2.90 17.12
N ASP A 52 -3.93 3.23 17.64
CA ASP A 52 -3.75 3.63 19.05
C ASP A 52 -4.47 4.96 19.35
N ARG A 53 -4.63 5.83 18.35
CA ARG A 53 -5.41 7.08 18.45
C ARG A 53 -6.92 6.90 18.21
N GLY A 54 -7.36 5.68 17.87
CA GLY A 54 -8.78 5.34 17.72
C GLY A 54 -9.39 5.71 16.37
N TYR A 55 -8.59 5.88 15.31
CA TYR A 55 -9.09 6.14 13.96
C TYR A 55 -8.44 5.24 12.90
N HIS A 56 -9.12 5.13 11.75
CA HIS A 56 -8.68 4.25 10.67
C HIS A 56 -7.34 4.74 10.06
N PRO A 57 -6.39 3.85 9.71
CA PRO A 57 -5.09 4.27 9.16
C PRO A 57 -5.12 5.10 7.88
N ASN A 58 -6.18 4.97 7.07
CA ASN A 58 -6.37 5.83 5.89
C ASN A 58 -6.43 7.32 6.24
N ARG A 59 -6.80 7.67 7.48
CA ARG A 59 -6.78 9.07 7.94
C ARG A 59 -5.41 9.71 7.87
N LEU A 60 -4.33 8.94 8.01
CA LEU A 60 -2.97 9.48 7.90
C LEU A 60 -2.69 10.03 6.49
N ALA A 61 -3.20 9.37 5.45
CA ALA A 61 -3.10 9.87 4.09
C ALA A 61 -3.97 11.13 3.89
N GLU A 62 -5.21 11.12 4.40
CA GLU A 62 -6.10 12.28 4.32
C GLU A 62 -5.54 13.50 5.08
N PHE A 63 -4.88 13.29 6.21
CA PHE A 63 -4.23 14.35 6.99
C PHE A 63 -3.02 14.93 6.25
N ALA A 64 -2.24 14.09 5.57
CA ALA A 64 -1.14 14.53 4.72
C ALA A 64 -1.61 15.38 3.54
N GLU A 65 -2.80 15.11 2.98
CA GLU A 65 -3.38 15.94 1.91
C GLU A 65 -3.85 17.31 2.41
N GLN A 66 -4.26 17.41 3.67
CA GLN A 66 -4.83 18.62 4.25
C GLN A 66 -3.80 19.55 4.91
N ASN A 67 -2.64 19.03 5.31
CA ASN A 67 -1.64 19.78 6.06
C ASN A 67 -0.22 19.42 5.62
N GLU A 68 0.56 20.45 5.28
CA GLU A 68 1.93 20.30 4.76
C GLU A 68 2.90 19.71 5.80
N LYS A 69 2.78 20.13 7.07
CA LYS A 69 3.59 19.58 8.16
C LYS A 69 3.31 18.10 8.35
N PHE A 70 2.03 17.71 8.40
CA PHE A 70 1.65 16.30 8.49
C PHE A 70 2.12 15.51 7.26
N SER A 71 2.07 16.09 6.06
CA SER A 71 2.58 15.48 4.84
C SER A 71 4.06 15.12 4.95
N GLY A 72 4.88 16.05 5.43
CA GLY A 72 6.31 15.82 5.67
C GLY A 72 6.56 14.70 6.69
N VAL A 73 5.83 14.70 7.81
CA VAL A 73 5.95 13.65 8.83
C VAL A 73 5.49 12.29 8.28
N TYR A 74 4.43 12.26 7.50
CA TYR A 74 3.91 11.03 6.89
C TYR A 74 4.87 10.43 5.87
N ALA A 75 5.51 11.27 5.04
CA ALA A 75 6.57 10.83 4.13
C ALA A 75 7.77 10.27 4.90
N LYS A 76 8.20 10.96 5.97
CA LYS A 76 9.27 10.50 6.86
C LYS A 76 8.92 9.14 7.50
N ALA A 77 7.68 8.94 7.93
CA ALA A 77 7.22 7.69 8.54
C ALA A 77 7.30 6.50 7.58
N LYS A 78 6.93 6.71 6.31
CA LYS A 78 7.07 5.68 5.28
C LYS A 78 8.53 5.30 5.04
N ALA A 79 9.40 6.30 4.86
CA ALA A 79 10.83 6.07 4.65
C ALA A 79 11.48 5.37 5.86
N TRP A 80 11.14 5.81 7.07
CA TRP A 80 11.64 5.20 8.30
C TRP A 80 11.19 3.73 8.45
N GLN A 81 9.94 3.41 8.12
CA GLN A 81 9.44 2.04 8.16
C GLN A 81 10.18 1.15 7.15
N GLU A 82 10.44 1.67 5.95
CA GLU A 82 11.20 0.97 4.92
C GLU A 82 12.61 0.62 5.42
N VAL A 83 13.33 1.59 6.00
CA VAL A 83 14.67 1.36 6.58
C VAL A 83 14.63 0.29 7.66
N ARG A 84 13.70 0.38 8.61
CA ARG A 84 13.54 -0.60 9.70
C ARG A 84 13.33 -2.02 9.18
N LEU A 85 12.48 -2.19 8.17
CA LEU A 85 12.20 -3.49 7.57
C LEU A 85 13.43 -4.07 6.84
N VAL A 86 14.17 -3.23 6.13
CA VAL A 86 15.41 -3.62 5.44
C VAL A 86 16.47 -4.04 6.45
N GLU A 87 16.74 -3.21 7.46
CA GLU A 87 17.75 -3.49 8.50
C GLU A 87 17.39 -4.75 9.29
N GLY A 88 16.14 -4.88 9.76
CA GLY A 88 15.71 -6.06 10.49
C GLY A 88 15.70 -7.33 9.63
N GLY A 89 15.46 -7.22 8.32
CA GLY A 89 15.64 -8.33 7.38
C GLY A 89 17.10 -8.74 7.18
N LEU A 90 18.01 -7.76 7.05
CA LEU A 90 19.46 -7.99 6.89
C LEU A 90 20.08 -8.62 8.15
N LEU A 91 19.66 -8.16 9.33
CA LEU A 91 20.14 -8.66 10.62
C LEU A 91 19.47 -9.97 11.04
N SER A 92 18.54 -10.50 10.23
CA SER A 92 17.72 -11.68 10.57
C SER A 92 16.89 -11.52 11.86
N GLU A 93 16.61 -10.28 12.27
CA GLU A 93 15.65 -9.97 13.35
C GLU A 93 14.21 -10.25 12.88
N PHE A 94 13.95 -10.06 11.59
CA PHE A 94 12.69 -10.38 10.94
C PHE A 94 12.85 -11.57 9.99
N ASN A 95 11.78 -12.35 9.85
CA ASN A 95 11.74 -13.45 8.89
C ASN A 95 11.92 -12.90 7.46
N ALA A 96 12.98 -13.31 6.76
CA ALA A 96 13.32 -12.79 5.44
C ALA A 96 12.20 -12.96 4.39
N GLY A 97 11.49 -14.08 4.41
CA GLY A 97 10.36 -14.33 3.50
C GLY A 97 9.20 -13.38 3.74
N PHE A 98 8.85 -13.17 5.02
CA PHE A 98 7.84 -12.20 5.41
C PHE A 98 8.26 -10.75 5.12
N THR A 99 9.52 -10.40 5.38
CA THR A 99 10.07 -9.08 5.05
C THR A 99 9.95 -8.81 3.54
N LYS A 100 10.36 -9.76 2.69
CA LYS A 100 10.19 -9.64 1.22
C LYS A 100 8.74 -9.40 0.83
N PHE A 101 7.80 -10.15 1.42
CA PHE A 101 6.37 -10.01 1.15
C PHE A 101 5.84 -8.62 1.54
N ILE A 102 6.20 -8.12 2.73
CA ILE A 102 5.76 -6.80 3.19
C ILE A 102 6.41 -5.68 2.38
N MET A 103 7.71 -5.77 2.06
CA MET A 103 8.40 -4.79 1.24
C MET A 103 7.73 -4.62 -0.14
N GLY A 104 7.26 -5.71 -0.74
CA GLY A 104 6.51 -5.63 -2.00
C GLY A 104 5.14 -4.99 -1.87
N ASN A 105 4.36 -5.37 -0.86
CA ASN A 105 2.99 -4.89 -0.71
C ASN A 105 2.88 -3.48 -0.11
N VAL A 106 3.82 -3.07 0.74
CA VAL A 106 3.74 -1.84 1.53
C VAL A 106 4.74 -0.79 1.07
N CYS A 107 5.95 -1.20 0.71
CA CYS A 107 7.01 -0.29 0.24
C CYS A 107 7.10 -0.22 -1.29
N GLY A 108 6.33 -1.04 -2.01
CA GLY A 108 6.27 -1.02 -3.48
C GLY A 108 7.51 -1.60 -4.16
N TRP A 109 8.31 -2.41 -3.46
CA TRP A 109 9.46 -3.09 -4.06
C TRP A 109 9.00 -4.17 -5.03
N VAL A 110 9.59 -4.21 -6.21
CA VAL A 110 9.23 -5.19 -7.24
C VAL A 110 10.40 -6.11 -7.49
N ASP A 111 10.14 -7.42 -7.41
CA ASP A 111 11.11 -8.43 -7.80
C ASP A 111 11.20 -8.44 -9.33
N LYS A 112 12.37 -8.12 -9.88
CA LYS A 112 12.61 -8.11 -11.32
C LYS A 112 13.03 -9.51 -11.75
N GLN A 113 12.11 -10.23 -12.39
CA GLN A 113 12.42 -11.53 -12.98
C GLN A 113 12.79 -11.36 -14.46
N GLU A 114 14.05 -11.64 -14.79
CA GLU A 114 14.46 -11.82 -16.18
C GLU A 114 14.12 -13.24 -16.64
N THR A 115 13.00 -13.38 -17.34
CA THR A 115 12.65 -14.66 -17.97
C THR A 115 13.40 -14.76 -19.29
N LYS A 116 14.52 -15.52 -19.33
CA LYS A 116 15.13 -15.94 -20.58
C LYS A 116 14.21 -16.97 -21.25
N ILE A 117 13.37 -16.51 -22.16
CA ILE A 117 12.61 -17.39 -23.04
C ILE A 117 13.60 -17.97 -24.05
N SER A 118 14.20 -19.14 -23.76
CA SER A 118 14.88 -19.93 -24.78
C SER A 118 13.84 -20.72 -25.57
N GLY A 119 12.97 -20.00 -26.28
CA GLY A 119 12.19 -20.57 -27.36
C GLY A 119 13.07 -20.56 -28.60
N ASP A 120 13.07 -21.66 -29.35
CA ASP A 120 13.71 -21.69 -30.67
C ASP A 120 13.01 -20.65 -31.56
N ALA A 121 13.57 -19.44 -31.60
CA ALA A 121 12.98 -18.28 -32.27
C ALA A 121 12.81 -18.51 -33.79
N ALA A 122 13.37 -19.61 -34.30
CA ALA A 122 13.27 -20.03 -35.67
C ALA A 122 11.88 -20.54 -36.08
N ASN A 123 11.03 -21.02 -35.16
CA ASN A 123 9.74 -21.57 -35.59
C ASN A 123 8.58 -21.50 -34.57
N PRO A 124 7.93 -20.33 -34.40
CA PRO A 124 6.73 -20.20 -33.55
C PRO A 124 5.53 -21.04 -34.03
N LEU A 125 5.56 -21.54 -35.28
CA LEU A 125 4.52 -22.40 -35.84
C LEU A 125 4.69 -23.88 -35.47
N ALA A 126 5.85 -24.31 -34.97
CA ALA A 126 6.07 -25.70 -34.59
C ALA A 126 5.12 -26.17 -33.47
N PHE A 127 4.81 -25.28 -32.52
CA PHE A 127 3.84 -25.55 -31.46
C PHE A 127 2.40 -25.70 -31.98
N LEU A 128 2.05 -24.98 -33.05
CA LEU A 128 0.73 -25.09 -33.69
C LEU A 128 0.63 -26.30 -34.62
N LEU A 129 1.70 -26.62 -35.36
CA LEU A 129 1.79 -27.80 -36.22
C LEU A 129 1.66 -29.11 -35.43
N GLN A 130 2.29 -29.20 -34.26
CA GLN A 130 2.14 -30.38 -33.37
C GLN A 130 0.69 -30.61 -32.90
N LYS A 131 -0.12 -29.54 -32.77
CA LYS A 131 -1.54 -29.66 -32.43
C LYS A 131 -2.41 -30.08 -33.61
N VAL A 132 -2.03 -29.73 -34.84
CA VAL A 132 -2.78 -30.05 -36.06
C VAL A 132 -2.50 -31.48 -36.53
N ASP A 133 -1.28 -31.97 -36.36
CA ASP A 133 -0.88 -33.32 -36.79
C ASP A 133 -1.33 -34.45 -35.84
N GLY A 134 -2.11 -34.14 -34.80
CA GLY A 134 -2.69 -35.14 -33.90
C GLY A 134 -1.67 -35.93 -33.07
N GLN A 135 -0.39 -35.57 -33.11
CA GLN A 135 0.67 -36.12 -32.26
C GLN A 135 0.70 -35.36 -30.92
N SER A 136 -0.46 -35.25 -30.27
CA SER A 136 -0.53 -34.93 -28.85
C SER A 136 0.06 -36.13 -28.11
N LYS A 137 1.36 -36.10 -27.80
CA LYS A 137 1.87 -36.95 -26.74
C LYS A 137 1.33 -36.34 -25.44
N ASP A 138 0.10 -36.75 -25.11
CA ASP A 138 -0.54 -36.38 -23.85
C ASP A 138 0.48 -36.60 -22.74
N LEU A 139 0.81 -35.53 -22.03
CA LEU A 139 1.45 -35.61 -20.73
C LEU A 139 0.42 -36.12 -19.71
N THR A 140 -0.18 -37.29 -19.97
CA THR A 140 -0.88 -38.06 -18.96
C THR A 140 0.13 -39.02 -18.37
N ASN A 141 0.82 -38.58 -17.32
CA ASN A 141 1.27 -39.52 -16.30
C ASN A 141 0.01 -40.07 -15.63
N ALA A 142 -0.45 -41.23 -16.09
CA ALA A 142 -1.42 -42.06 -15.40
C ALA A 142 -0.83 -43.47 -15.26
N GLY A 143 -0.35 -43.77 -14.05
CA GLY A 143 -0.23 -45.12 -13.46
C GLY A 143 1.04 -45.91 -13.78
N ASP A 144 1.96 -45.99 -12.82
CA ASP A 144 1.96 -47.04 -11.77
C ASP A 144 2.67 -46.53 -10.50
#